data_AF-A0A2N3QEB6-F1
#
_entry.id   AF-A0A2N3QEB6-F1
#
_cell.length_a   1.000
_cell.length_b   1.000
_cell.length_c   1.000
_cell.angle_alpha   90.00
_cell.angle_beta   90.00
_cell.angle_gamma   90.00
#
_symmetry.space_group_name_H-M   'P 1'
#
loop_
_entity.id
_entity.type
_entity.pdbx_description
1 polymer ?
#
loop_
_entity_poly.entity_id
_entity_poly.type
_entity_poly.pdbx_seq_one_letter_code
_entity_poly.pdbx_strand_id
1 'polypeptide(L)' 'MDRLAARARMARRTIIDHMDCEDCAEDYVFLMSLDGREFTLGLSTVLAAVAFAEHEGAVPVLPDGWWNQVASRYQCS' A
#
# COMPACT_ATOMS: atom_id res chain seq x y z
N MET A 1 20.31 -7.11 -18.81
CA MET A 1 18.91 -6.66 -18.75
C MET A 1 18.10 -7.77 -18.13
N ASP A 2 17.84 -7.68 -16.83
CA ASP A 2 16.73 -8.38 -16.16
C ASP A 2 16.75 -7.93 -14.70
N ARG A 3 15.66 -7.28 -14.23
CA ARG A 3 15.36 -7.02 -12.80
C ARG A 3 14.20 -6.05 -12.64
N LEU A 4 12.97 -6.54 -12.81
CA LEU A 4 11.88 -6.45 -11.82
C LEU A 4 10.61 -7.07 -12.42
N ALA A 5 10.48 -8.40 -12.37
CA ALA A 5 9.17 -9.02 -12.56
C ALA A 5 8.42 -8.98 -11.22
N ALA A 6 7.96 -7.80 -10.80
CA ALA A 6 7.07 -7.68 -9.65
C ALA A 6 5.69 -8.22 -10.04
N ARG A 7 5.38 -9.44 -9.60
CA ARG A 7 4.05 -10.05 -9.76
C ARG A 7 3.22 -9.80 -8.51
N ALA A 8 2.36 -8.79 -8.53
CA ALA A 8 1.30 -8.62 -7.54
C ALA A 8 0.11 -9.52 -7.90
N ARG A 9 -0.38 -10.34 -6.96
CA ARG A 9 -1.60 -11.15 -7.14
C ARG A 9 -2.76 -10.55 -6.36
N MET A 10 -3.82 -10.23 -7.09
CA MET A 10 -5.07 -9.67 -6.56
C MET A 10 -5.72 -10.65 -5.56
N ALA A 11 -5.74 -10.27 -4.28
CA ALA A 11 -6.21 -11.14 -3.19
C ALA A 11 -7.73 -11.05 -2.94
N ARG A 12 -8.45 -10.09 -3.51
CA ARG A 12 -9.91 -9.93 -3.30
C ARG A 12 -10.62 -9.52 -4.59
N ARG A 13 -11.71 -10.21 -4.90
CA ARG A 13 -12.57 -9.97 -6.09
C ARG A 13 -13.69 -8.97 -5.77
N THR A 14 -13.33 -7.94 -5.03
CA THR A 14 -14.19 -6.79 -4.74
C THR A 14 -13.33 -5.57 -4.91
N ILE A 15 -13.68 -4.75 -5.90
CA ILE A 15 -13.27 -3.36 -5.92
C ILE A 15 -13.85 -2.79 -4.62
N ILE A 16 -13.00 -2.40 -3.68
CA ILE A 16 -13.46 -1.59 -2.57
C ILE A 16 -13.66 -0.22 -3.21
N ASP A 17 -14.89 0.01 -3.64
CA ASP A 17 -15.30 1.26 -4.25
C ASP A 17 -15.39 2.30 -3.16
N HIS A 18 -14.36 3.15 -3.10
CA HIS A 18 -14.31 4.29 -2.19
C HIS A 18 -14.90 5.56 -2.84
N MET A 19 -15.61 5.48 -3.98
CA MET A 19 -16.19 6.66 -4.63
C MET A 19 -17.19 7.43 -3.74
N ASP A 20 -17.81 6.79 -2.74
CA ASP A 20 -18.79 7.40 -1.84
C ASP A 20 -18.27 7.73 -0.42
N CYS A 21 -16.97 7.59 -0.16
CA CYS A 21 -16.40 8.00 1.13
C CYS A 21 -15.78 9.38 1.02
N GLU A 22 -16.57 10.43 1.29
CA GLU A 22 -16.12 11.83 1.29
C GLU A 22 -14.99 12.12 2.32
N ASP A 23 -14.77 11.23 3.30
CA ASP A 23 -13.75 11.35 4.37
C ASP A 23 -12.55 10.39 4.21
N CYS A 24 -12.54 9.53 3.18
CA CYS A 24 -11.45 8.56 2.94
C CYS A 24 -10.35 9.12 2.03
N ALA A 25 -10.04 10.41 2.16
CA ALA A 25 -8.92 10.99 1.42
C ALA A 25 -7.62 10.41 1.96
N GLU A 26 -6.79 9.84 1.08
CA GLU A 26 -5.44 9.40 1.45
C GLU A 26 -4.65 10.57 2.05
N ASP A 27 -4.10 10.40 3.26
CA ASP A 27 -3.24 11.39 3.93
C ASP A 27 -2.08 11.85 3.02
N TYR A 28 -1.57 10.93 2.20
CA TYR A 28 -0.56 11.21 1.18
C TYR A 28 -0.85 10.43 -0.09
N VAL A 29 -0.69 11.12 -1.22
CA VAL A 29 -0.70 10.53 -2.56
C VAL A 29 0.65 10.81 -3.21
N PHE A 30 1.32 9.75 -3.64
CA PHE A 30 2.63 9.81 -4.27
C PHE A 30 2.47 9.79 -5.79
N LEU A 31 3.04 10.78 -6.49
CA LEU A 31 3.18 10.73 -7.94
C LEU A 31 4.41 9.89 -8.31
N MET A 32 4.21 8.88 -9.15
CA MET A 32 5.23 7.96 -9.62
C MET A 32 5.29 7.94 -11.14
N SER A 33 6.47 7.59 -11.68
CA SER A 33 6.67 7.39 -13.11
C SER A 33 7.42 6.08 -13.35
N LEU A 34 6.89 5.26 -14.24
CA LEU A 34 7.53 4.04 -14.70
C LEU A 34 7.42 3.97 -16.23
N ASP A 35 8.56 3.84 -16.91
CA ASP A 35 8.67 3.80 -18.38
C ASP A 35 7.92 4.95 -19.09
N GLY A 36 8.00 6.15 -18.52
CA GLY A 36 7.36 7.35 -19.07
C GLY A 36 5.84 7.43 -18.85
N ARG A 37 5.25 6.50 -18.08
CA ARG A 37 3.85 6.56 -17.66
C ARG A 37 3.77 7.01 -16.22
N GLU A 38 2.99 8.06 -15.99
CA GLU A 38 2.71 8.56 -14.65
C GLU A 38 1.50 7.85 -14.04
N PHE A 39 1.61 7.54 -12.76
CA PHE A 39 0.52 7.00 -11.96
C PHE A 39 0.69 7.47 -10.52
N THR A 40 -0.39 7.40 -9.74
CA THR A 40 -0.36 7.73 -8.33
C THR A 40 -0.51 6.50 -7.47
N LEU A 41 0.10 6.54 -6.28
CA LEU A 41 -0.12 5.55 -5.22
C LEU A 41 -0.55 6.26 -3.95
N GLY A 42 -1.58 5.74 -3.28
CA GLY A 42 -1.94 6.17 -1.94
C GLY A 42 -0.98 5.63 -0.88
N LEU A 43 -0.87 6.31 0.25
CA LEU A 43 -0.12 5.83 1.41
C LEU A 43 -0.60 4.46 1.88
N SER A 44 -1.91 4.20 1.85
CA SER A 44 -2.48 2.89 2.19
C SER A 44 -1.86 1.75 1.37
N THR A 45 -1.63 2.01 0.08
CA THR A 45 -1.04 1.04 -0.85
C THR A 45 0.44 0.79 -0.53
N VAL A 46 1.17 1.85 -0.17
CA VAL A 46 2.56 1.73 0.27
C VAL A 46 2.65 0.91 1.57
N LEU A 47 1.80 1.20 2.55
CA LEU A 47 1.77 0.47 3.82
C LEU A 47 1.41 -1.01 3.62
N ALA A 48 0.45 -1.30 2.75
CA ALA A 48 0.11 -2.68 2.37
C ALA A 48 1.28 -3.41 1.71
N ALA A 49 2.04 -2.73 0.85
CA ALA A 49 3.24 -3.31 0.23
C ALA A 49 4.33 -3.61 1.27
N VAL A 50 4.53 -2.74 2.26
CA VAL A 50 5.48 -2.98 3.37
C VAL A 50 5.05 -4.17 4.21
N ALA A 51 3.77 -4.24 4.61
CA ALA A 51 3.23 -5.37 5.38
C ALA A 51 3.41 -6.70 4.64
N PHE A 52 3.18 -6.70 3.32
CA PHE A 52 3.40 -7.87 2.48
C PHE A 52 4.89 -8.25 2.41
N ALA A 53 5.78 -7.28 2.19
CA ALA A 53 7.21 -7.52 2.13
C ALA A 53 7.77 -8.09 3.45
N GLU A 54 7.23 -7.63 4.59
CA GLU A 54 7.59 -8.16 5.90
C GLU A 54 7.10 -9.60 6.08
N HIS A 55 5.84 -9.88 5.71
CA HIS A 55 5.27 -11.23 5.76
C HIS A 55 6.08 -12.25 4.94
N GLU A 56 6.56 -11.85 3.77
CA GLU A 56 7.39 -12.68 2.89
C GLU A 56 8.87 -12.72 3.32
N GLY A 57 9.27 -11.99 4.37
CA GLY A 57 10.66 -11.91 4.83
C GLY A 57 11.60 -11.14 3.90
N ALA A 58 11.06 -10.36 2.95
CA ALA A 58 11.82 -9.51 2.05
C ALA A 58 12.37 -8.26 2.75
N VAL A 59 11.73 -7.83 3.85
CA VAL A 59 12.25 -6.83 4.78
C VAL A 59 12.30 -7.40 6.21
N PRO A 60 13.14 -6.85 7.11
CA PRO A 60 13.13 -7.26 8.50
C PRO A 60 11.76 -7.07 9.16
N VAL A 61 11.45 -7.90 10.15
CA VAL A 61 10.26 -7.75 10.99
C VAL A 61 10.30 -6.38 11.66
N LEU A 62 9.23 -5.60 11.46
CA LEU A 62 9.07 -4.30 12.07
C LEU A 62 8.50 -4.50 13.49
N PRO A 63 8.81 -3.61 14.45
CA PRO A 63 8.26 -3.75 15.80
C PRO A 63 6.72 -3.70 15.77
N ASP A 64 6.06 -4.59 16.51
CA ASP A 64 4.58 -4.59 16.64
C ASP A 64 4.03 -3.23 17.05
N GLY A 65 4.75 -2.51 17.91
CA GLY A 65 4.41 -1.16 18.36
C GLY A 65 4.35 -0.13 17.21
N TRP A 66 5.06 -0.36 16.11
CA TRP A 66 4.99 0.46 14.91
C TRP A 66 3.70 0.20 14.14
N TRP A 67 3.37 -1.07 13.89
CA TRP A 67 2.11 -1.45 13.23
C TRP A 67 0.88 -1.01 14.03
N ASN A 68 0.94 -1.07 15.35
CA ASN A 68 -0.12 -0.56 16.23
C ASN A 68 -0.33 0.97 16.06
N GLN A 69 0.75 1.74 15.89
CA GLN A 69 0.65 3.18 15.63
C GLN A 69 0.07 3.46 14.25
N VAL A 70 0.49 2.70 13.23
CA VAL A 70 -0.05 2.78 11.86
C VAL A 70 -1.53 2.44 11.85
N ALA A 71 -1.94 1.35 12.51
CA ALA A 71 -3.34 0.94 12.62
C ALA A 71 -4.19 2.00 13.32
N SER A 72 -3.72 2.53 14.45
CA SER A 72 -4.39 3.61 15.19
C SER A 72 -4.58 4.87 14.34
N ARG A 73 -3.63 5.17 13.45
CA ARG A 73 -3.63 6.38 12.63
C ARG A 73 -4.41 6.24 11.32
N TYR A 74 -4.46 5.04 10.74
CA TYR A 74 -4.90 4.82 9.35
C TYR A 74 -5.97 3.74 9.17
N GLN A 75 -6.47 3.10 10.24
CA GLN A 75 -7.65 2.25 10.10
C GLN A 75 -8.90 3.13 9.93
N CYS A 76 -9.60 2.96 8.80
CA CYS A 76 -10.97 3.42 8.67
C CYS A 76 -11.83 2.71 9.72
N SER A 77 -12.66 3.48 10.42
CA SER A 77 -13.69 2.98 11.34
C SER A 77 -14.81 2.26 10.60
#